data_AF-A0AAJ4A8P0-F1
#
_entry.id   AF-A0AAJ4A8P0-F1
#
_cell.length_a   1.000
_cell.length_b   1.000
_cell.length_c   1.000
_cell.angle_alpha   90.00
_cell.angle_beta   90.00
_cell.angle_gamma   90.00
#
_symmetry.space_group_name_H-M   'P 1'
#
loop_
_entity.id
_entity.type
_entity.pdbx_description
1 polymer ?
#
loop_
_entity_poly.entity_id
_entity_poly.type
_entity_poly.pdbx_seq_one_letter_code
_entity_poly.pdbx_strand_id
1 'polypeptide(L)' 'MIVTHRDLRALKYCNNGSREFFRRHGLDWSEFVKVGLPEEEFLSTGDAMAIRLVEFAREQREKGK' A
#
# COMPACT_ATOMS: atom_id res chain seq x y z
N MET A 1 -3.24 -3.56 -10.31
CA MET A 1 -4.00 -2.49 -9.62
C MET A 1 -3.03 -1.53 -8.96
N ILE A 2 -3.35 -0.23 -8.89
CA ILE A 2 -2.52 0.75 -8.19
C ILE A 2 -2.99 0.89 -6.74
N VAL A 3 -2.14 0.60 -5.77
CA VAL A 3 -2.40 0.90 -4.37
C VAL A 3 -1.98 2.33 -4.10
N THR A 4 -2.85 3.11 -3.44
CA THR A 4 -2.62 4.53 -3.19
C THR A 4 -2.53 4.84 -1.69
N HIS A 5 -2.05 6.03 -1.36
CA HIS A 5 -2.03 6.51 0.03
C HIS A 5 -3.42 6.54 0.68
N ARG A 6 -4.51 6.65 -0.11
CA ARG A 6 -5.88 6.59 0.41
C ARG A 6 -6.21 5.23 1.02
N ASP A 7 -5.77 4.15 0.39
CA ASP A 7 -5.98 2.79 0.87
C ASP A 7 -5.26 2.56 2.19
N LEU A 8 -4.02 3.06 2.28
CA LEU A 8 -3.22 3.02 3.50
C LEU A 8 -3.87 3.79 4.65
N ARG A 9 -4.43 4.98 4.36
CA ARG A 9 -5.15 5.81 5.34
C ARG A 9 -6.44 5.14 5.80
N ALA A 10 -7.16 4.47 4.90
CA ALA A 10 -8.39 3.74 5.23
C ALA A 10 -8.13 2.52 6.13
N LEU A 11 -6.96 1.87 6.00
CA LEU A 11 -6.47 0.85 6.95
C LEU A 11 -5.96 1.41 8.29
N LYS A 12 -5.99 2.74 8.48
CA LYS A 12 -5.48 3.43 9.68
C LYS A 12 -4.00 3.15 9.99
N TYR A 13 -3.20 2.89 8.96
CA TYR A 13 -1.75 2.76 9.14
C TYR A 13 -1.10 4.12 9.42
N CYS A 14 -0.22 4.15 10.41
CA CYS A 14 0.53 5.34 10.76
C CYS A 14 1.60 5.61 9.71
N ASN A 15 1.67 6.86 9.21
CA ASN A 15 2.68 7.27 8.21
C ASN A 15 4.12 6.94 8.63
N ASN A 16 4.44 7.02 9.92
CA ASN A 16 5.78 6.69 10.43
C ASN A 16 6.12 5.20 10.25
N GLY A 17 5.20 4.31 10.63
CA GLY A 17 5.39 2.86 10.48
C GLY A 17 5.43 2.43 9.02
N SER A 18 4.54 3.00 8.21
CA SER A 18 4.55 2.77 6.76
C SER A 18 5.85 3.28 6.13
N ARG A 19 6.34 4.47 6.49
CA ARG A 19 7.60 4.98 5.92
C ARG A 19 8.80 4.08 6.25
N GLU A 20 8.86 3.54 7.47
CA GLU A 20 9.88 2.57 7.85
C GLU A 20 9.74 1.25 7.07
N PHE A 21 8.51 0.75 6.92
CA PHE A 21 8.20 -0.41 6.08
C PHE A 21 8.71 -0.23 4.65
N PHE A 22 8.33 0.87 4.01
CA PHE A 22 8.76 1.16 2.64
C PHE A 22 10.29 1.23 2.53
N ARG A 23 10.97 1.87 3.49
CA ARG A 23 12.43 1.90 3.55
C ARG A 23 13.06 0.52 3.70
N ARG A 24 12.48 -0.37 4.52
CA ARG A 24 12.98 -1.73 4.75
C ARG A 24 12.85 -2.60 3.49
N HIS A 25 11.77 -2.41 2.72
CA HIS A 25 11.49 -3.21 1.54
C HIS A 25 11.96 -2.56 0.22
N GLY A 26 12.61 -1.39 0.28
CA GLY A 26 13.11 -0.69 -0.90
C GLY A 26 12.00 -0.04 -1.76
N LEU A 27 10.82 0.17 -1.19
CA LEU A 27 9.68 0.80 -1.87
C LEU A 27 9.77 2.33 -1.82
N ASP A 28 9.33 2.99 -2.88
CA ASP A 28 9.40 4.44 -2.98
C ASP A 28 8.20 5.14 -2.32
N TRP A 29 8.40 5.65 -1.10
CA TRP A 29 7.35 6.34 -0.35
C TRP A 29 6.90 7.64 -1.03
N SER A 30 7.81 8.37 -1.69
CA SER A 30 7.45 9.65 -2.31
C SER A 30 6.53 9.43 -3.51
N GLU A 31 6.86 8.44 -4.34
CA GLU A 31 6.03 8.05 -5.48
C GLU A 31 4.66 7.51 -5.03
N PHE A 32 4.64 6.66 -4.00
CA PHE A 32 3.41 6.11 -3.43
C PHE A 32 2.40 7.18 -2.98
N VAL A 33 2.89 8.26 -2.35
CA VAL A 33 2.01 9.35 -1.89
C VAL A 33 1.48 10.21 -3.05
N LYS A 34 2.28 10.37 -4.12
CA LYS A 34 1.92 11.21 -5.27
C LYS A 34 0.99 10.51 -6.26
N VAL A 35 1.36 9.30 -6.67
CA VAL A 35 0.68 8.55 -7.75
C VAL A 35 0.22 7.16 -7.31
N GLY A 36 0.80 6.62 -6.24
CA GLY A 36 0.59 5.22 -5.81
C GLY A 36 1.62 4.28 -6.42
N LEU A 37 1.59 3.02 -6.00
CA LEU A 37 2.48 1.97 -6.51
C LEU A 37 1.66 0.77 -6.98
N PRO A 38 2.15 0.00 -7.96
CA PRO A 38 1.48 -1.20 -8.40
C PRO A 38 1.46 -2.27 -7.30
N GLU A 39 0.36 -3.02 -7.22
CA GLU A 39 0.19 -4.09 -6.22
C GLU A 39 1.29 -5.16 -6.27
N GLU A 40 1.90 -5.38 -7.42
CA GLU A 40 2.98 -6.34 -7.63
C GLU A 40 4.22 -6.02 -6.77
N GLU A 41 4.54 -4.74 -6.61
CA GLU A 41 5.65 -4.28 -5.75
C GLU A 41 5.40 -4.64 -4.29
N PHE A 42 4.15 -4.51 -3.83
CA PHE A 42 3.74 -4.90 -2.48
C PHE A 42 3.75 -6.42 -2.30
N LEU A 43 3.21 -7.17 -3.26
CA LEU A 43 3.19 -8.64 -3.20
C LEU A 43 4.61 -9.23 -3.27
N SER A 44 5.51 -8.60 -4.02
CA SER A 44 6.91 -9.01 -4.11
C SER A 44 7.67 -8.85 -2.79
N THR A 45 7.21 -7.98 -1.87
CA THR A 45 7.81 -7.88 -0.53
C THR A 45 7.60 -9.13 0.32
N GLY A 46 6.55 -9.92 0.03
CA GLY A 46 6.15 -11.08 0.83
C GLY A 46 5.66 -10.75 2.25
N ASP A 47 5.49 -9.46 2.58
CA ASP A 47 5.13 -9.04 3.93
C ASP A 47 3.62 -9.01 4.13
N ALA A 48 3.17 -9.47 5.31
CA ALA A 48 1.75 -9.54 5.65
C ALA A 48 1.07 -8.16 5.64
N MET A 49 1.78 -7.07 5.99
CA MET A 49 1.28 -5.71 5.95
C MET A 49 1.01 -5.24 4.51
N ALA A 50 1.93 -5.54 3.60
CA ALA A 50 1.79 -5.21 2.18
C ALA A 50 0.67 -6.02 1.53
N ILE A 51 0.61 -7.33 1.79
CA ILE A 51 -0.45 -8.20 1.28
C ILE A 51 -1.82 -7.69 1.75
N ARG A 52 -1.96 -7.39 3.05
CA ARG A 52 -3.21 -6.85 3.61
C ARG A 52 -3.61 -5.51 3.00
N LEU A 53 -2.65 -4.65 2.68
CA LEU A 53 -2.89 -3.38 2.00
C LEU A 53 -3.42 -3.59 0.58
N VAL A 54 -2.85 -4.53 -0.17
CA VAL A 54 -3.32 -4.91 -1.51
C VAL A 54 -4.73 -5.49 -1.45
N GLU A 55 -5.00 -6.42 -0.55
CA GLU A 55 -6.32 -7.04 -0.39
C GLU A 55 -7.38 -5.99 -0.05
N PHE A 56 -7.11 -5.12 0.90
CA PHE A 56 -8.02 -4.04 1.26
C PHE A 56 -8.30 -3.11 0.08
N ALA A 57 -7.26 -2.71 -0.65
CA ALA A 57 -7.41 -1.85 -1.81
C ALA A 57 -8.23 -2.52 -2.93
N ARG A 58 -8.11 -3.85 -3.11
CA ARG A 58 -8.96 -4.63 -4.03
C ARG A 58 -10.42 -4.60 -3.57
N GLU A 59 -10.69 -4.89 -2.30
CA GLU A 59 -12.04 -4.85 -1.74
C GLU A 59 -12.71 -3.48 -1.90
N GLN A 60 -11.97 -2.38 -1.67
CA GLN A 60 -12.52 -1.02 -1.82
C GLN A 60 -12.93 -0.73 -3.26
N ARG A 61 -12.19 -1.26 -4.24
CA ARG A 61 -12.53 -1.10 -5.66
C ARG A 61 -13.72 -1.95 -6.08
N GLU A 62 -13.88 -3.14 -5.49
CA GLU A 62 -15.06 -3.98 -5.74
C GLU A 62 -16.33 -3.43 -5.06
N LYS A 63 -16.21 -2.90 -3.84
CA LYS A 63 -17.33 -2.31 -3.08
C LYS A 63 -17.74 -0.91 -3.56
N GLY A 64 -16.90 -0.24 -4.35
CA GLY A 64 -17.19 1.06 -4.95
C GLY A 64 -17.98 1.01 -6.26
N LYS A 65 -18.54 -0.14 -6.63
CA LYS A 65 -19.34 -0.37 -7.84
C LYS A 65 -20.81 -0.58 -7.47
#